data_AF-A0A5Q4F304-F1
#
_entry.id   AF-A0A5Q4F304-F1
#
_cell.length_a   1.000
_cell.length_b   1.000
_cell.length_c   1.000
_cell.angle_alpha   90.00
_cell.angle_beta   90.00
_cell.angle_gamma   90.00
#
_symmetry.space_group_name_H-M   'P 1'
#
loop_
_entity.id
_entity.type
_entity.pdbx_description
1 polymer ?
#
loop_
_entity_poly.entity_id
_entity_poly.type
_entity_poly.pdbx_seq_one_letter_code
_entity_poly.pdbx_strand_id
1 'polypeptide(L)'
;MSDRSEVEHREWEQDVDYLVQTLKKSFESTDARYSVDEMNDILYVELEGLEQYSEDEIVEIAEPVLDLIELDFEDIVLLPFGG
;
A
#
# COMPACT_ATOMS: atom_id res chain seq x y z
N MET A 1 -23.28 -9.07 17.86
CA MET A 1 -22.27 -9.50 16.87
C MET A 1 -21.92 -8.31 15.97
N SER A 2 -21.61 -7.15 16.56
CA SER A 2 -21.25 -5.92 15.83
C SER A 2 -19.84 -5.46 16.17
N ASP A 3 -19.37 -5.69 17.39
CA ASP A 3 -18.01 -5.30 17.80
C ASP A 3 -16.89 -6.04 17.04
N ARG A 4 -17.09 -7.29 16.61
CA ARG A 4 -16.02 -8.06 15.97
C ARG A 4 -15.68 -7.55 14.56
N SER A 5 -16.68 -7.22 13.74
CA SER A 5 -16.44 -6.68 12.40
C SER A 5 -15.85 -5.28 12.42
N GLU A 6 -16.20 -4.47 13.43
CA GLU A 6 -15.59 -3.14 13.60
C GLU A 6 -14.13 -3.21 14.07
N VAL A 7 -13.76 -4.23 14.86
CA VAL A 7 -12.37 -4.46 15.25
C VAL A 7 -11.56 -4.96 14.06
N GLU A 8 -12.05 -5.96 13.34
CA GLU A 8 -11.41 -6.50 12.13
C GLU A 8 -11.18 -5.40 11.08
N HIS A 9 -12.17 -4.52 10.87
CA HIS A 9 -12.04 -3.39 9.94
C HIS A 9 -10.96 -2.38 10.38
N ARG A 10 -10.87 -2.08 11.68
CA ARG A 10 -9.85 -1.14 12.19
C ARG A 10 -8.44 -1.70 12.16
N GLU A 11 -8.28 -3.00 12.39
CA GLU A 11 -6.98 -3.67 12.29
C GLU A 11 -6.49 -3.62 10.84
N TRP A 12 -7.36 -3.94 9.88
CA TRP A 12 -7.06 -3.81 8.46
C TRP A 12 -6.69 -2.38 8.05
N GLU A 13 -7.43 -1.36 8.50
CA GLU A 13 -7.09 0.04 8.22
C GLU A 13 -5.69 0.42 8.76
N GLN A 14 -5.31 -0.11 9.92
CA GLN A 14 -4.00 0.13 10.52
C GLN A 14 -2.88 -0.53 9.73
N ASP A 15 -3.09 -1.76 9.25
CA ASP A 15 -2.10 -2.48 8.44
C ASP A 15 -1.89 -1.80 7.08
N VAL A 16 -2.97 -1.33 6.45
CA VAL A 16 -2.89 -0.54 5.21
C VAL A 16 -2.17 0.78 5.42
N ASP A 17 -2.50 1.53 6.49
CA ASP A 17 -1.78 2.79 6.79
C ASP A 17 -0.29 2.50 7.07
N TYR A 18 0.02 1.45 7.83
CA TYR A 18 1.41 1.06 8.09
C TYR A 18 2.16 0.71 6.80
N LEU A 19 1.54 -0.02 5.87
CA LEU A 19 2.11 -0.30 4.55
C LEU A 19 2.40 0.99 3.79
N VAL A 20 1.41 1.85 3.64
CA VAL A 20 1.51 3.10 2.87
C VAL A 20 2.59 4.01 3.46
N GLN A 21 2.64 4.15 4.79
CA GLN A 21 3.68 4.95 5.46
C GLN A 21 5.08 4.34 5.31
N THR A 22 5.19 3.01 5.30
CA THR A 22 6.48 2.34 5.13
C THR A 22 6.97 2.51 3.69
N LEU A 23 6.13 2.26 2.70
CA LEU A 23 6.44 2.50 1.29
C LEU A 23 6.81 3.97 1.05
N LYS A 24 6.03 4.91 1.58
CA LYS A 24 6.32 6.35 1.49
C LYS A 24 7.73 6.69 1.98
N LYS A 25 8.16 6.10 3.11
CA LYS A 25 9.52 6.30 3.62
C LYS A 25 10.58 5.64 2.75
N SER A 26 10.32 4.43 2.27
CA SER A 26 11.26 3.67 1.43
C SER A 26 11.53 4.34 0.09
N PHE A 27 10.51 4.98 -0.51
CA PHE A 27 10.62 5.73 -1.77
C PHE A 27 10.93 7.22 -1.59
N GLU A 28 11.25 7.65 -0.35
CA GLU A 28 11.52 9.05 -0.01
C GLU A 28 10.41 10.04 -0.46
N SER A 29 9.17 9.55 -0.62
CA SER A 29 8.02 10.30 -1.13
C SER A 29 7.53 11.32 -0.09
N THR A 30 7.17 12.53 -0.52
CA THR A 30 6.60 13.54 0.40
C THR A 30 5.10 13.38 0.56
N ASP A 31 4.43 12.85 -0.47
CA ASP A 31 3.02 12.48 -0.45
C ASP A 31 2.77 11.03 -0.89
N ALA A 32 1.70 10.45 -0.34
CA ALA A 32 1.22 9.12 -0.66
C ALA A 32 -0.30 9.05 -0.47
N ARG A 33 -0.98 8.22 -1.27
CA ARG A 33 -2.41 7.93 -1.15
C ARG A 33 -2.64 6.46 -1.42
N TYR A 34 -3.73 5.91 -0.87
CA TYR A 34 -4.22 4.61 -1.29
C TYR A 34 -5.69 4.66 -1.69
N SER A 35 -6.09 3.68 -2.49
CA SER A 35 -7.48 3.38 -2.79
C SER A 35 -7.66 1.88 -2.99
N VAL A 36 -8.80 1.36 -2.56
CA VAL A 36 -9.14 -0.06 -2.68
C VAL A 36 -10.18 -0.25 -3.76
N ASP A 37 -9.94 -1.18 -4.66
CA ASP A 37 -10.95 -1.71 -5.57
C ASP A 37 -11.52 -3.00 -4.97
N GLU A 38 -12.64 -2.87 -4.25
CA GLU A 38 -13.33 -3.99 -3.61
C GLU A 38 -13.87 -5.03 -4.61
N MET A 39 -14.06 -4.66 -5.89
CA MET A 39 -14.58 -5.60 -6.89
C MET A 39 -13.51 -6.58 -7.37
N ASN A 40 -12.26 -6.12 -7.45
CA ASN A 40 -11.12 -6.90 -7.91
C ASN A 40 -10.17 -7.27 -6.76
N ASP A 41 -10.46 -6.83 -5.54
CA ASP A 41 -9.64 -7.03 -4.35
C ASP A 41 -8.21 -6.51 -4.52
N ILE A 42 -8.08 -5.30 -5.08
CA ILE A 42 -6.79 -4.67 -5.39
C ILE A 42 -6.58 -3.44 -4.51
N LEU A 43 -5.40 -3.34 -3.89
CA LEU A 43 -4.93 -2.12 -3.25
C LEU A 43 -4.04 -1.32 -4.20
N TYR A 44 -4.48 -0.13 -4.56
CA TYR A 44 -3.65 0.85 -5.27
C TYR A 44 -2.97 1.76 -4.25
N VAL A 45 -1.65 1.88 -4.34
CA VAL A 45 -0.84 2.82 -3.54
C VAL A 45 -0.16 3.79 -4.49
N GLU A 46 -0.58 5.05 -4.43
CA GLU A 46 0.00 6.15 -5.18
C GLU A 46 1.13 6.79 -4.35
N LEU A 47 2.34 6.88 -4.91
CA LEU A 47 3.54 7.42 -4.26
C LEU A 47 4.18 8.51 -5.11
N GLU A 48 4.47 9.66 -4.51
CA GLU A 48 5.14 10.76 -5.22
C GLU A 48 6.59 10.38 -5.52
N GLY A 49 7.04 10.64 -6.75
CA GLY A 49 8.42 10.38 -7.16
C GLY A 49 8.70 8.92 -7.50
N LEU A 50 7.68 8.06 -7.54
CA LEU A 50 7.82 6.66 -7.95
C LEU A 50 8.41 6.56 -9.38
N GLU A 51 8.10 7.51 -10.26
CA GLU A 51 8.63 7.56 -11.63
C GLU A 51 10.16 7.81 -11.72
N GLN A 52 10.83 8.11 -10.60
CA GLN A 52 12.28 8.26 -10.54
C GLN A 52 13.01 6.92 -10.45
N TYR A 53 12.28 5.84 -10.14
CA TYR A 53 12.80 4.49 -9.99
C TYR A 53 12.44 3.64 -11.21
N SER A 54 13.35 2.74 -11.59
CA SER A 54 13.03 1.69 -12.56
C SER A 54 12.11 0.64 -11.96
N GLU A 55 11.43 -0.14 -12.81
CA GLU A 55 10.57 -1.25 -12.36
C GLU A 55 11.34 -2.23 -11.45
N ASP A 56 12.58 -2.57 -11.80
CA ASP A 56 13.43 -3.46 -11.00
C ASP A 56 13.73 -2.85 -9.61
N GLU A 57 14.08 -1.56 -9.54
CA GLU A 57 14.32 -0.87 -8.26
C GLU A 57 13.05 -0.78 -7.41
N ILE A 58 11.89 -0.55 -8.03
CA ILE A 58 10.60 -0.53 -7.34
C ILE A 58 10.34 -1.89 -6.68
N VAL A 59 10.56 -2.98 -7.41
CA VAL A 59 10.37 -4.34 -6.86
C VAL A 59 11.36 -4.60 -5.72
N GLU A 60 12.65 -4.30 -5.90
CA GLU A 60 13.67 -4.51 -4.86
C GLU A 60 13.37 -3.76 -3.55
N ILE A 61 12.75 -2.57 -3.65
CA ILE A 61 12.38 -1.74 -2.50
C ILE A 61 11.05 -2.21 -1.89
N ALA A 62 10.05 -2.52 -2.71
CA ALA A 62 8.69 -2.79 -2.27
C ALA A 62 8.50 -4.22 -1.76
N GLU A 63 9.08 -5.23 -2.41
CA GLU A 63 8.94 -6.64 -2.05
C GLU A 63 9.19 -6.92 -0.56
N PRO A 64 10.30 -6.46 0.07
CA PRO A 64 10.51 -6.70 1.50
C PRO A 64 9.51 -5.97 2.40
N VAL A 65 8.89 -4.89 1.95
CA VAL A 65 7.84 -4.19 2.70
C VAL A 65 6.51 -4.94 2.61
N LEU A 66 6.18 -5.45 1.41
CA LEU A 66 4.97 -6.21 1.16
C LEU A 66 5.00 -7.56 1.88
N ASP A 67 6.15 -8.23 1.92
CA ASP A 67 6.34 -9.50 2.63
C ASP A 67 6.20 -9.37 4.16
N LEU A 68 6.38 -8.16 4.72
CA LEU A 68 6.27 -7.92 6.16
C LEU A 68 4.83 -7.74 6.64
N ILE A 69 3.91 -7.42 5.73
CA ILE A 69 2.56 -7.00 6.09
C ILE A 69 1.59 -7.98 5.43
N GLU A 70 0.94 -8.79 6.26
CA GLU A 70 -0.05 -9.77 5.82
C GLU A 70 -1.37 -9.06 5.47
N LEU A 71 -1.42 -8.42 4.30
CA LEU A 71 -2.66 -7.92 3.72
C LEU A 71 -3.32 -9.01 2.86
N ASP A 72 -4.65 -9.03 2.87
CA ASP A 72 -5.46 -10.06 2.24
C ASP A 72 -5.91 -9.73 0.81
N PHE A 73 -5.27 -8.76 0.14
CA PHE A 73 -5.56 -8.38 -1.24
C PHE A 73 -5.03 -9.41 -2.26
N GLU A 74 -5.74 -9.57 -3.37
CA GLU A 74 -5.25 -10.35 -4.52
C GLU A 74 -4.01 -9.72 -5.14
N ASP A 75 -4.01 -8.39 -5.32
CA ASP A 75 -2.89 -7.65 -5.88
C ASP A 75 -2.67 -6.31 -5.15
N ILE A 76 -1.41 -5.90 -5.06
CA ILE A 76 -1.01 -4.56 -4.59
C ILE A 76 -0.27 -3.87 -5.73
N VAL A 77 -0.79 -2.72 -6.17
CA VAL A 77 -0.28 -1.99 -7.33
C VAL A 77 0.26 -0.64 -6.89
N LEU A 78 1.54 -0.40 -7.18
CA LEU A 78 2.19 0.89 -6.95
C LEU A 78 2.02 1.79 -8.17
N LEU A 79 1.60 3.04 -7.95
CA LEU A 79 1.36 4.03 -8.99
C LEU A 79 2.06 5.35 -8.63
N PRO A 80 2.47 6.17 -9.62
CA PRO A 80 2.97 7.51 -9.34
C PRO A 80 1.84 8.40 -8.82
N PHE A 81 2.10 9.13 -7.73
CA PHE A 81 1.19 10.13 -7.17
C PHE A 81 1.33 11.44 -7.96
N GLY A 82 0.36 11.70 -8.83
CA GLY A 82 0.33 12.90 -9.65
C GLY A 82 -0.07 12.59 -11.09
N GLY A 83 -1.21 13.14 -11.49
CA GLY A 83 -1.54 13.43 -12.89
C GLY A 83 -1.35 14.90 -13.19
#